data_AF-G0GF21-F1
#
_entry.id   AF-G0GF21-F1
#
_cell.length_a   1.000
_cell.length_b   1.000
_cell.length_c   1.000
_cell.angle_alpha   90.00
_cell.angle_beta   90.00
_cell.angle_gamma   90.00
#
_symmetry.space_group_name_H-M   'P 1'
#
loop_
_entity.id
_entity.type
_entity.pdbx_description
1 polymer ?
#
loop_
_entity_poly.entity_id
_entity_poly.type
_entity_poly.pdbx_seq_one_letter_code
_entity_poly.pdbx_strand_id
1 'polypeptide(L)'
;MRVGRWIVIVLLSLGLIVGCAFPFLGNVEKEENTSSRATSLSVGRLTGVNWFGFETGNYVVHGLWARDYKSMLKQIADLGFNCIRIPWANEMIGKAPNSIQINPSGVDPYTGEQGLNLDLEGLSSLEVLDKIIEEANRLGLYVILDNHSRAADGYMNETLWYTDEYPEERWISDWVMMVRRYKNYPNVIGADLNNEPHGNTGTGMKPPATWGYTLPEYGDTDWKAAAERCAAAILAENPNLYIIVEGVEEYQGDTYWWGGNLKGVRDYPITSIPAENLIYSPHEYGPEVYNQAWFSDPTFPDNMPAIWDEHFWFIYKENIAPVLIGEFGIKEESAADPSSVAYQWFTTFMAYVGNKASWTFWCMNPNSGDTGGILKDDWVTVNEAKYNLIRPYLANPPQPTATPTPTSTPTPTPTPTPTPTPTPTPTPTPTPTATPTPTPTPSGEYTEITLPFTYDGGGEYYWKTHQFSTDPNDWSRYVNSWNLDLLEINGTDYTNVWVAQHQIPAASDGYWYIHYKSGVSWGHVEIK
;
A
#
# COMPACT_ATOMS: atom_id res chain seq x y z
N MET A 1 -48.59 45.52 65.42
CA MET A 1 -49.03 44.97 64.12
C MET A 1 -47.85 44.21 63.54
N ARG A 2 -47.85 42.88 63.66
CA ARG A 2 -48.18 41.89 62.59
C ARG A 2 -47.14 41.90 61.46
N VAL A 3 -46.43 40.83 61.07
CA VAL A 3 -46.19 39.42 61.47
C VAL A 3 -44.88 39.05 60.73
N GLY A 4 -43.78 38.61 61.38
CA GLY A 4 -43.32 37.20 61.49
C GLY A 4 -42.31 36.84 60.38
N ARG A 5 -41.25 36.03 60.52
CA ARG A 5 -40.69 35.13 61.57
C ARG A 5 -39.25 34.76 61.08
N TRP A 6 -38.17 34.99 61.84
CA TRP A 6 -37.43 34.08 62.77
C TRP A 6 -36.42 33.09 62.17
N ILE A 7 -35.30 32.95 62.92
CA ILE A 7 -34.23 31.91 63.01
C ILE A 7 -32.89 32.36 62.37
N VAL A 8 -31.87 32.83 63.12
CA VAL A 8 -31.02 32.28 64.23
C VAL A 8 -29.78 31.52 63.74
N ILE A 9 -28.64 31.99 64.25
CA ILE A 9 -27.22 31.66 64.04
C ILE A 9 -26.78 30.40 64.82
N VAL A 10 -25.70 29.72 64.38
CA VAL A 10 -24.51 29.18 65.12
C VAL A 10 -23.89 28.03 64.28
N LEU A 11 -22.73 28.14 63.60
CA LEU A 11 -21.29 28.24 63.99
C LEU A 11 -20.55 26.89 64.15
N LEU A 12 -19.28 26.91 63.69
CA LEU A 12 -18.12 25.98 63.82
C LEU A 12 -17.87 25.09 62.59
N SER A 13 -16.69 25.01 61.98
CA SER A 13 -15.35 25.59 62.22
C SER A 13 -14.39 25.14 61.10
N LEU A 14 -13.22 25.79 61.03
CA LEU A 14 -12.02 25.50 60.21
C LEU A 14 -12.10 25.95 58.73
N GLY A 15 -11.20 26.75 58.16
CA GLY A 15 -9.86 27.21 58.58
C GLY A 15 -8.80 26.71 57.59
N LEU A 16 -8.36 27.60 56.67
CA LEU A 16 -7.10 27.59 55.88
C LEU A 16 -6.96 26.44 54.83
N ILE A 17 -6.38 26.57 53.63
CA ILE A 17 -5.41 27.48 52.98
C ILE A 17 -5.55 27.34 51.43
N VAL A 18 -5.42 28.48 50.74
CA VAL A 18 -4.82 28.77 49.42
C VAL A 18 -4.71 27.67 48.34
N GLY A 19 -5.33 27.96 47.19
CA GLY A 19 -4.91 27.47 45.87
C GLY A 19 -5.12 28.56 44.82
N CYS A 20 -4.03 29.11 44.30
CA CYS A 20 -4.06 30.05 43.16
C CYS A 20 -4.50 29.29 41.90
N ALA A 21 -5.55 29.78 41.23
CA ALA A 21 -5.93 29.34 39.89
C ALA A 21 -5.78 30.51 38.92
N PHE A 22 -4.87 30.37 37.96
CA PHE A 22 -4.87 31.15 36.72
C PHE A 22 -5.88 30.51 35.75
N PRO A 23 -6.68 31.28 34.98
CA PRO A 23 -7.57 30.71 33.99
C PRO A 23 -6.81 30.54 32.65
N PHE A 24 -6.57 29.30 32.25
CA PHE A 24 -6.39 28.95 30.84
C PHE A 24 -7.79 28.72 30.26
N LEU A 25 -8.32 29.72 29.55
CA LEU A 25 -9.46 29.54 28.65
C LEU A 25 -8.90 29.08 27.31
N GLY A 26 -8.80 27.76 27.12
CA GLY A 26 -8.69 27.17 25.80
C GLY A 26 -10.06 27.26 25.12
N ASN A 27 -10.15 28.03 24.04
CA ASN A 27 -11.25 27.90 23.10
C ASN A 27 -11.12 26.52 22.45
N VAL A 28 -11.99 25.59 22.84
CA VAL A 28 -12.29 24.42 22.03
C VAL A 28 -13.07 24.94 20.83
N GLU A 29 -12.41 25.08 19.69
CA GLU A 29 -13.13 25.21 18.42
C GLU A 29 -13.98 23.95 18.25
N LYS A 30 -15.29 24.16 18.10
CA LYS A 30 -16.22 23.13 17.69
C LYS A 30 -15.75 22.60 16.34
N GLU A 31 -15.52 21.29 16.24
CA GLU A 31 -15.49 20.59 14.96
C GLU A 31 -16.76 20.93 14.18
N GLU A 32 -16.63 21.78 13.16
CA GLU A 32 -17.64 21.90 12.13
C GLU A 32 -17.60 20.61 11.31
N ASN A 33 -18.60 19.77 11.54
CA ASN A 33 -18.92 18.61 10.73
C ASN A 33 -19.33 19.06 9.32
N THR A 34 -18.35 19.36 8.48
CA THR A 34 -18.49 19.49 7.04
C THR A 34 -17.57 18.46 6.41
N SER A 35 -18.14 17.41 5.81
CA SER A 35 -17.37 16.42 5.05
C SER A 35 -16.79 17.11 3.81
N SER A 36 -15.62 17.72 3.94
CA SER A 36 -14.87 18.25 2.82
C SER A 36 -14.20 17.09 2.08
N ARG A 37 -14.04 17.23 0.75
CA ARG A 37 -13.34 16.24 -0.08
C ARG A 37 -11.90 16.04 0.42
N ALA A 38 -11.27 17.08 0.97
CA ALA A 38 -9.91 17.01 1.50
C ALA A 38 -9.76 16.28 2.86
N THR A 39 -10.85 16.04 3.59
CA THR A 39 -10.80 15.51 4.97
C THR A 39 -11.39 14.11 5.15
N SER A 40 -11.97 13.51 4.11
CA SER A 40 -12.72 12.25 4.28
C SER A 40 -12.38 11.20 3.22
N LEU A 41 -11.53 10.25 3.61
CA LEU A 41 -11.50 8.93 2.99
C LEU A 41 -12.69 8.12 3.52
N SER A 42 -13.25 7.22 2.71
CA SER A 42 -14.35 6.36 3.14
C SER A 42 -13.97 5.43 4.29
N VAL A 43 -12.67 5.14 4.42
CA VAL A 43 -12.07 4.33 5.50
C VAL A 43 -11.68 5.15 6.74
N GLY A 44 -11.91 6.46 6.73
CA GLY A 44 -11.44 7.38 7.76
C GLY A 44 -9.96 7.76 7.62
N ARG A 45 -9.42 8.44 8.63
CA ARG A 45 -8.03 8.92 8.64
C ARG A 45 -7.07 7.76 8.86
N LEU A 46 -6.07 7.63 7.99
CA LEU A 46 -5.01 6.63 8.11
C LEU A 46 -3.87 7.25 8.92
N THR A 47 -3.50 6.60 10.01
CA THR A 47 -2.32 6.94 10.82
C THR A 47 -1.51 5.68 10.97
N GLY A 48 -0.50 5.55 10.12
CA GLY A 48 0.23 4.32 9.92
C GLY A 48 1.74 4.45 10.03
N VAL A 49 2.43 3.39 9.66
CA VAL A 49 3.89 3.30 9.57
C VAL A 49 4.29 2.67 8.24
N ASN A 50 5.47 3.02 7.74
CA ASN A 50 6.14 2.29 6.69
C ASN A 50 6.85 1.07 7.30
N TRP A 51 6.65 -0.13 6.72
CA TRP A 51 7.44 -1.32 7.07
C TRP A 51 8.17 -1.82 5.83
N PHE A 52 9.41 -1.36 5.68
CA PHE A 52 10.18 -1.54 4.45
C PHE A 52 10.98 -2.86 4.44
N GLY A 53 11.35 -3.33 3.25
CA GLY A 53 12.27 -4.43 3.00
C GLY A 53 11.98 -5.25 1.73
N PHE A 54 10.75 -5.24 1.20
CA PHE A 54 10.43 -5.96 -0.04
C PHE A 54 11.06 -5.31 -1.28
N GLU A 55 11.37 -4.02 -1.18
CA GLU A 55 12.08 -3.21 -2.17
C GLU A 55 13.60 -3.34 -2.13
N THR A 56 14.16 -4.00 -1.10
CA THR A 56 15.60 -4.17 -0.95
C THR A 56 16.06 -5.52 -1.49
N GLY A 57 17.38 -5.73 -1.52
CA GLY A 57 17.98 -7.03 -1.85
C GLY A 57 17.57 -8.19 -0.93
N ASN A 58 16.81 -7.94 0.15
CA ASN A 58 16.23 -8.99 0.99
C ASN A 58 14.96 -9.62 0.41
N TYR A 59 14.25 -8.89 -0.45
CA TYR A 59 12.94 -9.25 -1.02
C TYR A 59 11.90 -9.66 0.04
N VAL A 60 12.01 -9.09 1.24
CA VAL A 60 11.10 -9.29 2.36
C VAL A 60 11.25 -8.15 3.34
N VAL A 61 10.14 -7.73 3.97
CA VAL A 61 10.18 -6.79 5.09
C VAL A 61 11.29 -7.14 6.08
N HIS A 62 12.03 -6.13 6.52
CA HIS A 62 13.13 -6.33 7.45
C HIS A 62 12.62 -6.70 8.85
N GLY A 63 13.48 -7.34 9.64
CA GLY A 63 13.22 -7.72 11.03
C GLY A 63 12.78 -9.17 11.22
N LEU A 64 12.44 -9.90 10.15
CA LEU A 64 12.03 -11.31 10.25
C LEU A 64 13.19 -12.26 10.63
N TRP A 65 14.42 -11.76 10.70
CA TRP A 65 15.55 -12.45 11.32
C TRP A 65 15.57 -12.35 12.85
N ALA A 66 14.73 -11.50 13.46
CA ALA A 66 14.69 -11.28 14.90
C ALA A 66 13.30 -11.57 15.50
N ARG A 67 12.26 -11.52 14.67
CA ARG A 67 10.86 -11.41 15.10
C ARG A 67 9.96 -12.24 14.19
N ASP A 68 8.85 -12.69 14.75
CA ASP A 68 7.77 -13.26 13.96
C ASP A 68 6.97 -12.15 13.24
N TYR A 69 6.58 -12.35 11.99
CA TYR A 69 5.82 -11.32 11.25
C TYR A 69 4.47 -11.00 11.90
N LYS A 70 3.80 -11.97 12.52
CA LYS A 70 2.52 -11.74 13.23
C LYS A 70 2.74 -10.89 14.46
N SER A 71 3.85 -11.10 15.16
CA SER A 71 4.20 -10.29 16.33
C SER A 71 4.55 -8.84 15.95
N MET A 72 5.21 -8.63 14.81
CA MET A 72 5.45 -7.30 14.23
C MET A 72 4.14 -6.57 13.96
N LEU A 73 3.23 -7.19 13.20
CA LEU A 73 1.93 -6.62 12.88
C LEU A 73 1.09 -6.38 14.14
N LYS A 74 1.12 -7.30 15.11
CA LYS A 74 0.44 -7.12 16.39
C LYS A 74 0.99 -5.90 17.14
N GLN A 75 2.31 -5.71 17.16
CA GLN A 75 2.92 -4.55 17.81
C GLN A 75 2.51 -3.23 17.13
N ILE A 76 2.45 -3.21 15.80
CA ILE A 76 1.94 -2.05 15.04
C ILE A 76 0.50 -1.72 15.48
N ALA A 77 -0.37 -2.72 15.57
CA ALA A 77 -1.75 -2.53 16.00
C ALA A 77 -1.87 -2.12 17.48
N ASP A 78 -1.10 -2.73 18.38
CA ASP A 78 -1.07 -2.41 19.82
C ASP A 78 -0.60 -0.98 20.09
N LEU A 79 0.24 -0.41 19.20
CA LEU A 79 0.66 1.00 19.21
C LEU A 79 -0.40 1.94 18.64
N GLY A 80 -1.56 1.44 18.23
CA GLY A 80 -2.68 2.27 17.75
C GLY A 80 -2.55 2.75 16.31
N PHE A 81 -1.55 2.28 15.56
CA PHE A 81 -1.53 2.47 14.11
C PHE A 81 -2.66 1.65 13.46
N ASN A 82 -3.26 2.19 12.40
CA ASN A 82 -4.34 1.52 11.67
C ASN A 82 -4.01 1.20 10.21
N CYS A 83 -2.80 1.54 9.76
CA CYS A 83 -2.38 1.38 8.37
C CYS A 83 -0.90 1.03 8.32
N ILE A 84 -0.53 0.24 7.31
CA ILE A 84 0.86 -0.04 6.96
C ILE A 84 1.06 0.30 5.49
N ARG A 85 2.05 1.12 5.17
CA ARG A 85 2.58 1.28 3.81
C ARG A 85 3.72 0.29 3.64
N ILE A 86 3.63 -0.55 2.61
CA ILE A 86 4.58 -1.63 2.32
C ILE A 86 5.29 -1.30 1.00
N PRO A 87 6.51 -0.73 1.07
CA PRO A 87 7.41 -0.59 -0.06
C PRO A 87 7.72 -1.94 -0.72
N TRP A 88 7.72 -2.00 -2.05
CA TRP A 88 8.07 -3.17 -2.84
C TRP A 88 8.76 -2.81 -4.16
N ALA A 89 9.67 -3.67 -4.62
CA ALA A 89 10.36 -3.51 -5.92
C ALA A 89 9.78 -4.44 -6.99
N ASN A 90 9.71 -4.01 -8.26
CA ASN A 90 9.31 -4.91 -9.36
C ASN A 90 10.16 -6.18 -9.42
N GLU A 91 11.46 -6.07 -9.13
CA GLU A 91 12.38 -7.20 -9.09
C GLU A 91 12.00 -8.28 -8.09
N MET A 92 11.25 -7.96 -7.01
CA MET A 92 10.83 -8.95 -6.02
C MET A 92 9.91 -10.04 -6.62
N ILE A 93 9.23 -9.72 -7.72
CA ILE A 93 8.27 -10.60 -8.37
C ILE A 93 9.02 -11.83 -8.88
N GLY A 94 8.62 -13.02 -8.40
CA GLY A 94 9.29 -14.29 -8.71
C GLY A 94 10.55 -14.59 -7.88
N LYS A 95 10.91 -13.74 -6.90
CA LYS A 95 12.07 -13.98 -6.02
C LYS A 95 11.70 -14.76 -4.76
N ALA A 96 12.72 -15.39 -4.18
CA ALA A 96 12.66 -15.95 -2.85
C ALA A 96 13.28 -14.95 -1.85
N PRO A 97 12.69 -14.82 -0.65
CA PRO A 97 13.24 -13.97 0.39
C PRO A 97 14.52 -14.60 0.95
N ASN A 98 15.49 -13.78 1.37
CA ASN A 98 16.79 -14.29 1.87
C ASN A 98 17.11 -13.89 3.32
N SER A 99 16.18 -13.22 4.02
CA SER A 99 16.39 -12.67 5.37
C SER A 99 15.26 -13.02 6.36
N ILE A 100 14.86 -14.29 6.39
CA ILE A 100 13.83 -14.82 7.31
C ILE A 100 14.47 -15.85 8.25
N GLN A 101 14.26 -15.72 9.56
CA GLN A 101 14.59 -16.78 10.52
C GLN A 101 13.41 -17.71 10.73
N ILE A 102 13.54 -18.95 10.26
CA ILE A 102 12.65 -20.07 10.60
C ILE A 102 13.20 -20.78 11.85
N ASN A 103 12.52 -20.67 12.99
CA ASN A 103 13.04 -21.24 14.23
C ASN A 103 11.95 -21.83 15.14
N PRO A 104 11.73 -23.16 15.09
CA PRO A 104 10.73 -23.83 15.94
C PRO A 104 11.03 -23.79 17.45
N SER A 105 12.29 -23.56 17.83
CA SER A 105 12.71 -23.48 19.24
C SER A 105 12.88 -22.04 19.72
N GLY A 106 12.64 -21.06 18.85
CA GLY A 106 12.70 -19.65 19.17
C GLY A 106 11.52 -19.23 20.04
N VAL A 107 11.68 -18.12 20.75
CA VAL A 107 10.58 -17.46 21.45
C VAL A 107 10.51 -16.04 20.91
N ASP A 108 9.36 -15.65 20.37
CA ASP A 108 9.16 -14.29 19.90
C ASP A 108 9.26 -13.32 21.10
N PRO A 109 10.16 -12.33 21.06
CA PRO A 109 10.46 -11.51 22.23
C PRO A 109 9.36 -10.51 22.58
N TYR A 110 8.38 -10.28 21.71
CA TYR A 110 7.27 -9.36 21.99
C TYR A 110 6.04 -10.09 22.56
N THR A 111 5.65 -11.20 21.92
CA THR A 111 4.47 -11.97 22.32
C THR A 111 4.77 -13.06 23.34
N GLY A 112 6.02 -13.52 23.41
CA GLY A 112 6.42 -14.70 24.19
C GLY A 112 5.98 -16.02 23.58
N GLU A 113 5.45 -16.02 22.35
CA GLU A 113 5.01 -17.22 21.64
C GLU A 113 6.21 -18.06 21.17
N GLN A 114 6.02 -19.38 21.10
CA GLN A 114 7.03 -20.33 20.64
C GLN A 114 7.01 -20.41 19.11
N GLY A 115 8.19 -20.42 18.50
CA GLY A 115 8.36 -20.43 17.05
C GLY A 115 8.55 -19.04 16.46
N LEU A 116 9.34 -18.95 15.40
CA LEU A 116 9.46 -17.74 14.56
C LEU A 116 9.24 -18.13 13.10
N ASN A 117 8.30 -17.45 12.45
CA ASN A 117 8.05 -17.46 11.00
C ASN A 117 7.85 -18.86 10.40
N LEU A 118 7.35 -19.82 11.17
CA LEU A 118 7.34 -21.24 10.77
C LEU A 118 6.52 -21.51 9.51
N ASP A 119 5.46 -20.74 9.31
CA ASP A 119 4.57 -20.81 8.15
C ASP A 119 5.10 -20.04 6.93
N LEU A 120 6.29 -19.44 7.01
CA LEU A 120 6.98 -18.78 5.89
C LEU A 120 8.04 -19.67 5.22
N GLU A 121 8.31 -20.87 5.76
CA GLU A 121 9.35 -21.76 5.22
C GLU A 121 9.05 -22.17 3.77
N GLY A 122 10.00 -21.90 2.88
CA GLY A 122 9.92 -22.25 1.45
C GLY A 122 9.01 -21.36 0.61
N LEU A 123 8.41 -20.32 1.18
CA LEU A 123 7.59 -19.36 0.44
C LEU A 123 8.44 -18.40 -0.41
N SER A 124 7.90 -18.02 -1.56
CA SER A 124 8.39 -16.89 -2.36
C SER A 124 8.05 -15.55 -1.68
N SER A 125 8.68 -14.47 -2.14
CA SER A 125 8.46 -13.12 -1.59
C SER A 125 6.99 -12.68 -1.68
N LEU A 126 6.31 -12.95 -2.80
CA LEU A 126 4.88 -12.65 -2.94
C LEU A 126 4.01 -13.49 -2.00
N GLU A 127 4.35 -14.75 -1.76
CA GLU A 127 3.60 -15.58 -0.81
C GLU A 127 3.82 -15.15 0.65
N VAL A 128 5.02 -14.65 0.97
CA VAL A 128 5.25 -14.01 2.28
C VAL A 128 4.43 -12.73 2.40
N LEU A 129 4.34 -11.92 1.35
CA LEU A 129 3.47 -10.74 1.32
C LEU A 129 1.99 -11.12 1.50
N ASP A 130 1.52 -12.22 0.91
CA ASP A 130 0.16 -12.72 1.13
C ASP A 130 -0.11 -13.01 2.61
N LYS A 131 0.85 -13.67 3.29
CA LYS A 131 0.76 -13.96 4.73
C LYS A 131 0.70 -12.70 5.57
N ILE A 132 1.51 -11.69 5.24
CA ILE A 132 1.51 -10.40 5.91
C ILE A 132 0.17 -9.67 5.72
N ILE A 133 -0.37 -9.66 4.50
CA ILE A 133 -1.66 -9.03 4.19
C ILE A 133 -2.82 -9.73 4.89
N GLU A 134 -2.82 -11.06 4.92
CA GLU A 134 -3.82 -11.86 5.63
C GLU A 134 -3.81 -11.57 7.14
N GLU A 135 -2.63 -11.50 7.75
CA GLU A 135 -2.50 -11.20 9.17
C GLU A 135 -2.83 -9.74 9.49
N ALA A 136 -2.44 -8.79 8.63
CA ALA A 136 -2.85 -7.40 8.74
C ALA A 136 -4.39 -7.28 8.70
N ASN A 137 -5.05 -8.02 7.81
CA ASN A 137 -6.51 -8.06 7.73
C ASN A 137 -7.12 -8.61 9.04
N ARG A 138 -6.55 -9.69 9.59
CA ARG A 138 -6.99 -10.29 10.86
C ARG A 138 -6.91 -9.30 12.02
N LEU A 139 -5.90 -8.41 12.00
CA LEU A 139 -5.67 -7.39 13.01
C LEU A 139 -6.43 -6.07 12.73
N GLY A 140 -7.15 -5.96 11.61
CA GLY A 140 -7.87 -4.75 11.23
C GLY A 140 -6.97 -3.61 10.74
N LEU A 141 -5.77 -3.94 10.26
CA LEU A 141 -4.82 -3.00 9.68
C LEU A 141 -5.06 -2.86 8.18
N TYR A 142 -5.23 -1.61 7.73
CA TYR A 142 -5.20 -1.29 6.31
C TYR A 142 -3.77 -1.43 5.75
N VAL A 143 -3.69 -1.73 4.46
CA VAL A 143 -2.45 -1.90 3.71
C VAL A 143 -2.49 -0.99 2.49
N ILE A 144 -1.43 -0.21 2.34
CA ILE A 144 -1.07 0.51 1.11
C ILE A 144 0.14 -0.20 0.53
N LEU A 145 0.05 -0.64 -0.71
CA LEU A 145 1.20 -1.14 -1.45
C LEU A 145 1.88 0.06 -2.11
N ASP A 146 3.19 0.14 -1.99
CA ASP A 146 4.01 1.22 -2.53
C ASP A 146 5.09 0.66 -3.45
N ASN A 147 5.03 1.01 -4.73
CA ASN A 147 6.02 0.53 -5.68
C ASN A 147 7.27 1.42 -5.63
N HIS A 148 8.15 1.03 -4.73
CA HIS A 148 9.25 1.82 -4.25
C HIS A 148 10.43 1.92 -5.23
N SER A 149 10.67 0.85 -5.98
CA SER A 149 11.71 0.79 -7.01
C SER A 149 11.42 -0.29 -8.05
N ARG A 150 12.20 -0.32 -9.12
CA ARG A 150 12.15 -1.35 -10.14
C ARG A 150 13.11 -2.45 -9.74
N ALA A 151 14.39 -2.11 -9.63
CA ALA A 151 15.41 -2.99 -9.06
C ALA A 151 15.36 -3.00 -7.53
N ALA A 152 15.84 -4.08 -6.92
CA ALA A 152 16.14 -4.08 -5.48
C ALA A 152 17.14 -2.96 -5.15
N ASP A 153 16.86 -2.19 -4.09
CA ASP A 153 17.66 -1.03 -3.66
C ASP A 153 17.78 0.08 -4.73
N GLY A 154 16.90 0.06 -5.74
CA GLY A 154 16.91 0.98 -6.89
C GLY A 154 16.41 2.40 -6.56
N TYR A 155 15.66 2.58 -5.48
CA TYR A 155 14.95 3.81 -5.11
C TYR A 155 15.86 5.05 -4.98
N MET A 156 17.15 4.86 -4.68
CA MET A 156 18.13 5.96 -4.62
C MET A 156 18.66 6.42 -5.99
N ASN A 157 18.40 5.65 -7.05
CA ASN A 157 19.00 5.83 -8.38
C ASN A 157 17.97 6.00 -9.50
N GLU A 158 16.74 5.57 -9.27
CA GLU A 158 15.65 5.57 -10.23
C GLU A 158 14.79 6.81 -10.05
N THR A 159 15.03 7.81 -10.90
CA THR A 159 14.30 9.09 -10.87
C THR A 159 12.90 9.01 -11.49
N LEU A 160 12.68 8.04 -12.38
CA LEU A 160 11.43 7.81 -13.10
C LEU A 160 10.84 6.43 -12.76
N TRP A 161 9.58 6.23 -13.13
CA TRP A 161 8.83 4.98 -12.95
C TRP A 161 9.23 3.85 -13.91
N TYR A 162 10.24 4.08 -14.75
CA TYR A 162 10.73 3.09 -15.70
C TYR A 162 12.25 3.12 -15.84
N THR A 163 12.78 1.99 -16.28
CA THR A 163 14.16 1.81 -16.73
C THR A 163 14.16 1.01 -18.04
N ASP A 164 15.33 0.80 -18.65
CA ASP A 164 15.42 -0.08 -19.82
C ASP A 164 15.01 -1.53 -19.50
N GLU A 165 15.27 -2.00 -18.28
CA GLU A 165 14.90 -3.35 -17.83
C GLU A 165 13.44 -3.45 -17.36
N TYR A 166 12.90 -2.33 -16.86
CA TYR A 166 11.53 -2.20 -16.42
C TYR A 166 10.87 -1.04 -17.15
N PRO A 167 10.52 -1.22 -18.44
CA PRO A 167 9.84 -0.18 -19.20
C PRO A 167 8.45 0.10 -18.60
N GLU A 168 7.86 1.24 -18.92
CA GLU A 168 6.57 1.67 -18.36
C GLU A 168 5.48 0.60 -18.51
N GLU A 169 5.44 -0.09 -19.65
CA GLU A 169 4.44 -1.14 -19.88
C GLU A 169 4.59 -2.28 -18.88
N ARG A 170 5.84 -2.64 -18.50
CA ARG A 170 6.12 -3.63 -17.46
C ARG A 170 5.72 -3.13 -16.08
N TRP A 171 6.05 -1.88 -15.77
CA TRP A 171 5.67 -1.26 -14.50
C TRP A 171 4.15 -1.29 -14.28
N ILE A 172 3.38 -0.88 -15.28
CA ILE A 172 1.90 -0.91 -15.22
C ILE A 172 1.38 -2.35 -15.12
N SER A 173 1.96 -3.28 -15.87
CA SER A 173 1.47 -4.66 -15.88
C SER A 173 1.78 -5.42 -14.58
N ASP A 174 2.93 -5.15 -13.96
CA ASP A 174 3.28 -5.64 -12.62
C ASP A 174 2.32 -5.06 -11.56
N TRP A 175 1.94 -3.79 -11.67
CA TRP A 175 0.89 -3.20 -10.84
C TRP A 175 -0.46 -3.90 -10.99
N VAL A 176 -0.89 -4.15 -12.23
CA VAL A 176 -2.12 -4.90 -12.54
C VAL A 176 -2.07 -6.31 -11.92
N MET A 177 -0.92 -6.98 -11.94
CA MET A 177 -0.72 -8.27 -11.29
C MET A 177 -0.93 -8.16 -9.77
N MET A 178 -0.26 -7.20 -9.12
CA MET A 178 -0.40 -6.98 -7.67
C MET A 178 -1.87 -6.72 -7.29
N VAL A 179 -2.56 -5.87 -8.05
CA VAL A 179 -3.97 -5.55 -7.82
C VAL A 179 -4.87 -6.77 -8.00
N ARG A 180 -4.64 -7.60 -9.03
CA ARG A 180 -5.39 -8.85 -9.23
C ARG A 180 -5.18 -9.83 -8.08
N ARG A 181 -3.92 -9.99 -7.64
CA ARG A 181 -3.55 -10.88 -6.53
C ARG A 181 -4.26 -10.50 -5.23
N TYR A 182 -4.34 -9.20 -4.95
CA TYR A 182 -4.88 -8.70 -3.69
C TYR A 182 -6.33 -8.20 -3.72
N LYS A 183 -7.02 -8.31 -4.86
CA LYS A 183 -8.39 -7.81 -5.07
C LYS A 183 -9.42 -8.30 -4.05
N ASN A 184 -9.21 -9.49 -3.48
CA ASN A 184 -10.13 -10.11 -2.51
C ASN A 184 -9.77 -9.80 -1.04
N TYR A 185 -8.70 -9.03 -0.79
CA TYR A 185 -8.30 -8.59 0.55
C TYR A 185 -8.82 -7.17 0.79
N PRO A 186 -9.92 -6.99 1.56
CA PRO A 186 -10.57 -5.69 1.71
C PRO A 186 -9.73 -4.67 2.49
N ASN A 187 -8.67 -5.13 3.18
CA ASN A 187 -7.73 -4.27 3.87
C ASN A 187 -6.64 -3.73 2.95
N VAL A 188 -6.44 -4.26 1.74
CA VAL A 188 -5.57 -3.64 0.73
C VAL A 188 -6.37 -2.54 0.04
N ILE A 189 -6.11 -1.30 0.45
CA ILE A 189 -6.96 -0.15 0.12
C ILE A 189 -6.35 0.82 -0.87
N GLY A 190 -5.03 0.78 -1.07
CA GLY A 190 -4.33 1.79 -1.86
C GLY A 190 -3.15 1.24 -2.65
N ALA A 191 -2.95 1.83 -3.84
CA ALA A 191 -1.77 1.70 -4.66
C ALA A 191 -1.05 3.05 -4.71
N ASP A 192 0.12 3.12 -4.07
CA ASP A 192 1.05 4.25 -4.13
C ASP A 192 2.02 4.03 -5.28
N LEU A 193 1.73 4.73 -6.39
CA LEU A 193 2.06 4.26 -7.73
C LEU A 193 3.56 4.16 -7.98
N ASN A 194 4.33 5.11 -7.46
CA ASN A 194 5.78 5.17 -7.62
C ASN A 194 6.35 6.04 -6.51
N ASN A 195 7.25 5.48 -5.72
CA ASN A 195 7.94 6.23 -4.68
C ASN A 195 8.84 7.31 -5.28
N GLU A 196 8.71 8.51 -4.74
CA GLU A 196 9.62 9.63 -4.90
C GLU A 196 10.08 9.91 -6.34
N PRO A 197 9.20 10.17 -7.33
CA PRO A 197 9.65 10.70 -8.61
C PRO A 197 10.51 11.94 -8.39
N HIS A 198 11.73 11.95 -8.96
CA HIS A 198 12.73 12.96 -8.61
C HIS A 198 13.71 13.26 -9.74
N GLY A 199 14.79 13.97 -9.42
CA GLY A 199 15.69 14.58 -10.40
C GLY A 199 15.22 16.00 -10.74
N ASN A 200 16.17 16.80 -11.20
CA ASN A 200 15.91 18.20 -11.57
C ASN A 200 16.64 18.58 -12.85
N THR A 201 16.38 19.74 -13.44
CA THR A 201 17.07 20.19 -14.67
C THR A 201 18.46 20.79 -14.40
N GLY A 202 18.75 21.14 -13.14
CA GLY A 202 20.02 21.65 -12.67
C GLY A 202 21.06 20.57 -12.38
N THR A 203 21.65 20.58 -11.18
CA THR A 203 22.76 19.69 -10.79
C THR A 203 22.32 18.37 -10.16
N GLY A 204 21.03 18.14 -9.99
CA GLY A 204 20.50 16.90 -9.45
C GLY A 204 20.50 15.75 -10.46
N MET A 205 19.89 14.65 -10.03
CA MET A 205 19.83 13.41 -10.81
C MET A 205 19.06 13.58 -12.12
N LYS A 206 19.36 12.71 -13.07
CA LYS A 206 18.78 12.69 -14.41
C LYS A 206 18.41 11.25 -14.77
N PRO A 207 17.38 11.05 -15.61
CA PRO A 207 16.44 12.07 -16.12
C PRO A 207 15.55 12.65 -15.01
N PRO A 208 15.07 13.90 -15.08
CA PRO A 208 14.17 14.43 -14.05
C PRO A 208 12.73 13.98 -14.28
N ALA A 209 12.03 13.57 -13.23
CA ALA A 209 10.58 13.51 -13.23
C ALA A 209 10.00 14.93 -13.28
N THR A 210 8.97 15.11 -14.10
CA THR A 210 8.33 16.41 -14.35
C THR A 210 6.82 16.29 -14.21
N TRP A 211 6.12 17.42 -14.09
CA TRP A 211 4.67 17.45 -13.88
C TRP A 211 3.96 18.28 -14.94
N GLY A 212 3.15 17.64 -15.79
CA GLY A 212 2.35 18.29 -16.83
C GLY A 212 3.10 18.63 -18.12
N TYR A 213 4.33 18.14 -18.27
CA TYR A 213 5.12 18.28 -19.49
C TYR A 213 6.17 17.16 -19.58
N THR A 214 6.70 16.93 -20.78
CA THR A 214 7.76 15.96 -21.07
C THR A 214 9.02 16.70 -21.55
N LEU A 215 10.20 16.21 -21.18
CA LEU A 215 11.50 16.62 -21.73
C LEU A 215 11.99 15.60 -22.78
N PRO A 216 11.84 15.88 -24.09
CA PRO A 216 12.05 14.89 -25.14
C PRO A 216 13.46 14.27 -25.20
N GLU A 217 14.47 14.98 -24.69
CA GLU A 217 15.84 14.47 -24.58
C GLU A 217 16.00 13.28 -23.62
N TYR A 218 15.01 13.06 -22.74
CA TYR A 218 15.02 12.05 -21.69
C TYR A 218 13.94 10.96 -21.86
N GLY A 219 13.17 10.99 -22.95
CA GLY A 219 12.00 10.13 -23.11
C GLY A 219 10.76 10.78 -22.47
N ASP A 220 9.86 9.96 -21.90
CA ASP A 220 8.70 10.50 -21.20
C ASP A 220 9.07 10.83 -19.75
N THR A 221 8.93 12.09 -19.35
CA THR A 221 9.23 12.54 -17.99
C THR A 221 7.98 13.00 -17.25
N ASP A 222 6.81 13.02 -17.89
CA ASP A 222 5.59 13.54 -17.28
C ASP A 222 4.97 12.54 -16.29
N TRP A 223 5.37 12.66 -15.01
CA TRP A 223 4.88 11.81 -13.93
C TRP A 223 3.36 11.87 -13.80
N LYS A 224 2.75 13.06 -13.95
CA LYS A 224 1.29 13.20 -13.93
C LYS A 224 0.65 12.29 -14.99
N ALA A 225 1.15 12.34 -16.22
CA ALA A 225 0.59 11.54 -17.31
C ALA A 225 0.79 10.04 -17.09
N ALA A 226 1.93 9.62 -16.56
CA ALA A 226 2.21 8.23 -16.23
C ALA A 226 1.32 7.71 -15.09
N ALA A 227 1.14 8.50 -14.03
CA ALA A 227 0.23 8.20 -12.94
C ALA A 227 -1.21 7.98 -13.46
N GLU A 228 -1.69 8.83 -14.38
CA GLU A 228 -3.01 8.68 -14.99
C GLU A 228 -3.15 7.39 -15.82
N ARG A 229 -2.10 7.00 -16.56
CA ARG A 229 -2.10 5.74 -17.33
C ARG A 229 -2.11 4.52 -16.44
N CYS A 230 -1.26 4.49 -15.41
CA CYS A 230 -1.20 3.40 -14.44
C CYS A 230 -2.50 3.28 -13.64
N ALA A 231 -3.04 4.41 -13.16
CA ALA A 231 -4.32 4.47 -12.46
C ALA A 231 -5.47 3.91 -13.30
N ALA A 232 -5.54 4.24 -14.58
CA ALA A 232 -6.58 3.71 -15.47
C ALA A 232 -6.51 2.17 -15.58
N ALA A 233 -5.30 1.60 -15.64
CA ALA A 233 -5.10 0.16 -15.66
C ALA A 233 -5.49 -0.51 -14.33
N ILE A 234 -5.06 0.07 -13.20
CA ILE A 234 -5.39 -0.43 -11.86
C ILE A 234 -6.90 -0.39 -11.60
N LEU A 235 -7.57 0.73 -11.91
CA LEU A 235 -9.00 0.90 -11.65
C LEU A 235 -9.88 0.07 -12.59
N ALA A 236 -9.39 -0.33 -13.76
CA ALA A 236 -10.06 -1.32 -14.60
C ALA A 236 -10.14 -2.69 -13.91
N GLU A 237 -9.14 -3.04 -13.09
CA GLU A 237 -9.13 -4.28 -12.32
C GLU A 237 -9.87 -4.16 -10.99
N ASN A 238 -9.66 -3.07 -10.25
CA ASN A 238 -10.32 -2.83 -8.98
C ASN A 238 -10.72 -1.34 -8.83
N PRO A 239 -12.00 -1.00 -9.10
CA PRO A 239 -12.46 0.39 -9.05
C PRO A 239 -12.56 0.96 -7.62
N ASN A 240 -12.36 0.14 -6.59
CA ASN A 240 -12.51 0.56 -5.19
C ASN A 240 -11.18 0.98 -4.54
N LEU A 241 -10.05 0.85 -5.24
CA LEU A 241 -8.74 1.22 -4.68
C LEU A 241 -8.53 2.74 -4.67
N TYR A 242 -7.89 3.22 -3.62
CA TYR A 242 -7.26 4.53 -3.67
C TYR A 242 -6.03 4.48 -4.57
N ILE A 243 -5.91 5.49 -5.42
CA ILE A 243 -4.72 5.75 -6.22
C ILE A 243 -3.99 6.90 -5.55
N ILE A 244 -2.81 6.59 -5.03
CA ILE A 244 -1.97 7.51 -4.28
C ILE A 244 -0.88 8.00 -5.24
N VAL A 245 -0.81 9.33 -5.41
CA VAL A 245 0.10 9.97 -6.36
C VAL A 245 0.99 10.95 -5.60
N GLU A 246 2.27 10.62 -5.53
CA GLU A 246 3.31 11.49 -4.98
C GLU A 246 3.63 12.68 -5.91
N GLY A 247 4.39 13.64 -5.40
CA GLY A 247 4.92 14.79 -6.15
C GLY A 247 6.16 14.45 -6.98
N VAL A 248 6.84 15.50 -7.44
CA VAL A 248 8.16 15.43 -8.07
C VAL A 248 9.22 16.15 -7.21
N GLU A 249 10.49 16.17 -7.61
CA GLU A 249 11.50 17.03 -6.95
C GLU A 249 11.40 18.49 -7.40
N GLU A 250 11.35 18.74 -8.72
CA GLU A 250 11.40 20.08 -9.31
C GLU A 250 10.13 20.44 -10.09
N TYR A 251 9.58 21.63 -9.85
CA TYR A 251 8.54 22.23 -10.67
C TYR A 251 8.87 23.68 -11.03
N GLN A 252 8.99 23.98 -12.33
CA GLN A 252 9.31 25.33 -12.83
C GLN A 252 10.57 25.98 -12.18
N GLY A 253 11.59 25.17 -11.91
CA GLY A 253 12.87 25.60 -11.30
C GLY A 253 12.83 25.74 -9.77
N ASP A 254 11.70 25.40 -9.15
CA ASP A 254 11.55 25.33 -7.70
C ASP A 254 11.69 23.87 -7.24
N THR A 255 12.67 23.62 -6.37
CA THR A 255 13.03 22.28 -5.89
C THR A 255 12.53 22.06 -4.47
N TYR A 256 12.00 20.87 -4.20
CA TYR A 256 11.55 20.43 -2.89
C TYR A 256 12.07 19.01 -2.58
N TRP A 257 11.51 18.35 -1.57
CA TRP A 257 11.78 16.92 -1.34
C TRP A 257 11.39 16.09 -2.56
N TRP A 258 12.12 14.99 -2.78
CA TRP A 258 11.72 13.96 -3.73
C TRP A 258 10.31 13.46 -3.37
N GLY A 259 9.42 13.30 -4.35
CA GLY A 259 8.01 12.99 -4.09
C GLY A 259 7.21 14.08 -3.35
N GLY A 260 7.82 15.20 -2.96
CA GLY A 260 7.18 16.21 -2.11
C GLY A 260 6.61 17.42 -2.87
N ASN A 261 7.13 17.73 -4.06
CA ASN A 261 6.71 18.92 -4.81
C ASN A 261 5.42 18.65 -5.59
N LEU A 262 4.28 19.14 -5.07
CA LEU A 262 2.97 19.04 -5.71
C LEU A 262 2.49 20.38 -6.29
N LYS A 263 3.37 21.38 -6.45
CA LYS A 263 3.01 22.70 -7.02
C LYS A 263 2.35 22.60 -8.37
N GLY A 264 2.77 21.62 -9.19
CA GLY A 264 2.20 21.34 -10.50
C GLY A 264 0.70 21.03 -10.50
N VAL A 265 0.12 20.63 -9.35
CA VAL A 265 -1.33 20.37 -9.24
C VAL A 265 -2.15 21.66 -9.44
N ARG A 266 -1.61 22.85 -9.15
CA ARG A 266 -2.35 24.11 -9.42
C ARG A 266 -2.59 24.35 -10.91
N ASP A 267 -1.58 24.06 -11.72
CA ASP A 267 -1.61 24.33 -13.16
C ASP A 267 -2.18 23.14 -13.94
N TYR A 268 -1.83 21.93 -13.51
CA TYR A 268 -2.17 20.66 -14.17
C TYR A 268 -2.71 19.65 -13.15
N PRO A 269 -3.92 19.87 -12.59
CA PRO A 269 -4.53 18.92 -11.68
C PRO A 269 -4.83 17.59 -12.39
N ILE A 270 -4.78 16.49 -11.64
CA ILE A 270 -5.22 15.18 -12.14
C ILE A 270 -6.74 15.18 -12.17
N THR A 271 -7.31 14.94 -13.35
CA THR A 271 -8.77 14.95 -13.57
C THR A 271 -9.29 13.66 -14.20
N SER A 272 -8.41 12.79 -14.69
CA SER A 272 -8.79 11.50 -15.27
C SER A 272 -8.94 10.39 -14.24
N ILE A 273 -8.33 10.52 -13.06
CA ILE A 273 -8.57 9.63 -11.92
C ILE A 273 -9.85 10.08 -11.21
N PRO A 274 -10.83 9.19 -10.95
CA PRO A 274 -12.05 9.58 -10.25
C PRO A 274 -11.75 10.19 -8.89
N ALA A 275 -12.58 11.16 -8.50
CA ALA A 275 -12.31 12.03 -7.37
C ALA A 275 -12.26 11.28 -6.02
N GLU A 276 -13.01 10.19 -5.92
CA GLU A 276 -13.11 9.28 -4.79
C GLU A 276 -11.93 8.30 -4.69
N ASN A 277 -11.19 8.08 -5.78
CA ASN A 277 -10.03 7.21 -5.81
C ASN A 277 -8.73 8.00 -5.56
N LEU A 278 -8.64 9.26 -5.99
CA LEU A 278 -7.39 10.03 -5.95
C LEU A 278 -7.01 10.53 -4.54
N ILE A 279 -5.78 10.25 -4.13
CA ILE A 279 -5.09 10.83 -2.98
C ILE A 279 -3.76 11.42 -3.46
N TYR A 280 -3.42 12.64 -3.04
CA TYR A 280 -2.08 13.19 -3.24
C TYR A 280 -1.18 12.88 -2.03
N SER A 281 0.07 12.49 -2.28
CA SER A 281 0.97 12.01 -1.22
C SER A 281 2.34 12.67 -1.22
N PRO A 282 2.49 13.87 -0.62
CA PRO A 282 3.81 14.48 -0.48
C PRO A 282 4.66 13.75 0.57
N HIS A 283 5.95 13.64 0.31
CA HIS A 283 6.97 13.33 1.32
C HIS A 283 7.54 14.62 1.92
N GLU A 284 7.81 14.60 3.23
CA GLU A 284 8.29 15.77 3.97
C GLU A 284 9.27 15.35 5.06
N TYR A 285 10.48 15.92 5.02
CA TYR A 285 11.55 15.53 5.93
C TYR A 285 12.19 16.70 6.65
N GLY A 286 12.94 16.39 7.70
CA GLY A 286 13.67 17.35 8.52
C GLY A 286 15.13 17.53 8.08
N PRO A 287 15.90 18.37 8.80
CA PRO A 287 17.29 18.68 8.46
C PRO A 287 18.26 17.48 8.55
N GLU A 288 17.82 16.35 9.10
CA GLU A 288 18.62 15.13 9.25
C GLU A 288 18.71 14.31 7.96
N VAL A 289 17.72 14.45 7.08
CA VAL A 289 17.72 13.84 5.74
C VAL A 289 18.46 14.75 4.76
N TYR A 290 18.08 16.03 4.72
CA TYR A 290 18.82 17.05 3.98
C TYR A 290 18.68 18.43 4.60
N ASN A 291 19.81 19.15 4.77
CA ASN A 291 19.81 20.46 5.39
C ASN A 291 19.40 21.56 4.40
N GLN A 292 18.09 21.67 4.18
CA GLN A 292 17.47 22.70 3.36
C GLN A 292 17.65 24.09 3.96
N ALA A 293 17.76 25.11 3.10
CA ALA A 293 18.06 26.49 3.53
C ALA A 293 17.03 27.05 4.53
N TRP A 294 15.76 26.63 4.41
CA TRP A 294 14.67 27.08 5.28
C TRP A 294 14.81 26.64 6.74
N PHE A 295 15.60 25.60 7.04
CA PHE A 295 15.91 25.20 8.42
C PHE A 295 16.88 26.15 9.13
N SER A 296 17.58 26.98 8.36
CA SER A 296 18.51 28.01 8.85
C SER A 296 17.96 29.43 8.74
N ASP A 297 16.72 29.58 8.27
CA ASP A 297 16.08 30.88 8.17
C ASP A 297 15.89 31.50 9.57
N PRO A 298 16.16 32.80 9.77
CA PRO A 298 15.97 33.46 11.08
C PRO A 298 14.55 33.39 11.63
N THR A 299 13.56 33.11 10.80
CA THR A 299 12.14 32.97 11.17
C THR A 299 11.73 31.52 11.41
N PHE A 300 12.63 30.55 11.30
CA PHE A 300 12.34 29.15 11.64
C PHE A 300 11.93 29.00 13.12
N PRO A 301 10.89 28.19 13.44
CA PRO A 301 10.08 27.36 12.54
C PRO A 301 8.83 28.03 11.94
N ASP A 302 8.61 29.33 12.19
CA ASP A 302 7.40 30.05 11.76
C ASP A 302 7.30 30.23 10.23
N ASN A 303 8.39 30.07 9.49
CA ASN A 303 8.39 30.04 8.02
C ASN A 303 7.77 28.77 7.42
N MET A 304 7.83 27.64 8.15
CA MET A 304 7.50 26.33 7.60
C MET A 304 6.06 26.21 7.06
N PRO A 305 5.00 26.72 7.74
CA PRO A 305 3.64 26.65 7.20
C PRO A 305 3.46 27.26 5.82
N ALA A 306 4.16 28.37 5.51
CA ALA A 306 4.07 29.00 4.20
C ALA A 306 4.74 28.15 3.11
N ILE A 307 5.86 27.49 3.45
CA ILE A 307 6.56 26.56 2.56
C ILE A 307 5.66 25.36 2.27
N TRP A 308 5.09 24.73 3.30
CA TRP A 308 4.17 23.59 3.12
C TRP A 308 2.93 23.98 2.31
N ASP A 309 2.32 25.13 2.60
CA ASP A 309 1.19 25.70 1.85
C ASP A 309 1.49 25.84 0.37
N GLU A 310 2.69 26.32 0.04
CA GLU A 310 3.11 26.51 -1.33
C GLU A 310 3.31 25.17 -2.05
N HIS A 311 3.96 24.20 -1.42
CA HIS A 311 4.42 22.99 -2.09
C HIS A 311 3.35 21.90 -2.21
N PHE A 312 2.51 21.70 -1.19
CA PHE A 312 1.50 20.64 -1.22
C PHE A 312 0.23 20.95 -0.40
N TRP A 313 0.33 21.71 0.69
CA TRP A 313 -0.77 21.84 1.65
C TRP A 313 -1.94 22.69 1.13
N PHE A 314 -1.74 23.47 0.07
CA PHE A 314 -2.85 24.11 -0.64
C PHE A 314 -3.90 23.10 -1.14
N ILE A 315 -3.49 21.87 -1.47
CA ILE A 315 -4.41 20.81 -1.91
C ILE A 315 -5.48 20.55 -0.84
N TYR A 316 -5.04 20.49 0.42
CA TYR A 316 -5.95 20.37 1.56
C TYR A 316 -6.76 21.65 1.77
N LYS A 317 -6.09 22.82 1.86
CA LYS A 317 -6.74 24.10 2.18
C LYS A 317 -7.79 24.54 1.16
N GLU A 318 -7.56 24.23 -0.11
CA GLU A 318 -8.45 24.57 -1.22
C GLU A 318 -9.44 23.45 -1.54
N ASN A 319 -9.48 22.41 -0.71
CA ASN A 319 -10.41 21.28 -0.84
C ASN A 319 -10.30 20.56 -2.20
N ILE A 320 -9.07 20.44 -2.73
CA ILE A 320 -8.79 19.80 -4.03
C ILE A 320 -8.95 18.29 -3.91
N ALA A 321 -8.26 17.64 -2.98
CA ALA A 321 -8.32 16.19 -2.75
C ALA A 321 -7.80 15.85 -1.34
N PRO A 322 -8.03 14.63 -0.83
CA PRO A 322 -7.35 14.14 0.36
C PRO A 322 -5.83 14.17 0.20
N VAL A 323 -5.14 14.42 1.32
CA VAL A 323 -3.68 14.36 1.41
C VAL A 323 -3.28 13.24 2.38
N LEU A 324 -2.34 12.41 1.94
CA LEU A 324 -1.62 11.43 2.76
C LEU A 324 -0.17 11.87 2.87
N ILE A 325 0.37 12.13 4.05
CA ILE A 325 1.83 12.32 4.17
C ILE A 325 2.47 10.92 4.12
N GLY A 326 2.95 10.51 2.94
CA GLY A 326 3.45 9.16 2.67
C GLY A 326 4.69 8.81 3.50
N GLU A 327 5.57 9.80 3.66
CA GLU A 327 6.77 9.66 4.48
C GLU A 327 7.15 10.95 5.19
N PHE A 328 7.55 10.78 6.44
CA PHE A 328 8.18 11.79 7.30
C PHE A 328 8.80 11.07 8.51
N GLY A 329 9.93 11.57 9.01
CA GLY A 329 10.68 10.91 10.09
C GLY A 329 11.64 11.84 10.83
N ILE A 330 12.14 11.37 11.96
CA ILE A 330 13.10 12.08 12.84
C ILE A 330 13.96 11.06 13.60
N LYS A 331 15.25 11.36 13.83
CA LYS A 331 16.14 10.50 14.62
C LYS A 331 15.85 10.55 16.13
N GLU A 332 16.33 9.54 16.86
CA GLU A 332 16.07 9.40 18.29
C GLU A 332 16.67 10.55 19.09
N GLU A 333 17.93 10.88 18.81
CA GLU A 333 18.68 11.93 19.48
C GLU A 333 17.97 13.29 19.34
N SER A 334 17.46 13.59 18.16
CA SER A 334 16.70 14.81 17.87
C SER A 334 15.32 14.79 18.51
N ALA A 335 14.59 13.67 18.44
CA ALA A 335 13.30 13.53 19.11
C ALA A 335 13.41 13.66 20.65
N ALA A 336 14.56 13.31 21.22
CA ALA A 336 14.85 13.45 22.64
C ALA A 336 15.37 14.84 23.05
N ASP A 337 15.68 15.71 22.08
CA ASP A 337 16.21 17.05 22.31
C ASP A 337 15.26 18.15 21.78
N PRO A 338 14.40 18.72 22.65
CA PRO A 338 13.51 19.82 22.28
C PRO A 338 14.18 21.07 21.74
N SER A 339 15.50 21.23 21.94
CA SER A 339 16.26 22.36 21.42
C SER A 339 16.74 22.14 19.98
N SER A 340 16.71 20.90 19.48
CA SER A 340 17.16 20.58 18.13
C SER A 340 16.24 21.19 17.05
N VAL A 341 16.83 21.55 15.92
CA VAL A 341 16.09 22.07 14.75
C VAL A 341 15.10 21.02 14.24
N ALA A 342 15.51 19.75 14.22
CA ALA A 342 14.67 18.63 13.80
C ALA A 342 13.44 18.46 14.72
N TYR A 343 13.60 18.56 16.05
CA TYR A 343 12.46 18.52 16.98
C TYR A 343 11.47 19.66 16.72
N GLN A 344 11.98 20.89 16.55
CA GLN A 344 11.15 22.07 16.30
C GLN A 344 10.40 21.94 14.97
N TRP A 345 11.06 21.48 13.91
CA TRP A 345 10.41 21.17 12.63
C TRP A 345 9.33 20.11 12.80
N PHE A 346 9.66 18.95 13.39
CA PHE A 346 8.75 17.82 13.49
C PHE A 346 7.50 18.14 14.30
N THR A 347 7.66 18.80 15.45
CA THR A 347 6.53 19.20 16.29
C THR A 347 5.67 20.28 15.63
N THR A 348 6.28 21.23 14.91
CA THR A 348 5.56 22.22 14.10
C THR A 348 4.77 21.54 12.98
N PHE A 349 5.39 20.58 12.28
CA PHE A 349 4.76 19.84 11.20
C PHE A 349 3.56 19.04 11.70
N MET A 350 3.74 18.24 12.76
CA MET A 350 2.65 17.45 13.33
C MET A 350 1.52 18.33 13.89
N ALA A 351 1.83 19.48 14.51
CA ALA A 351 0.80 20.44 14.91
C ALA A 351 0.03 21.00 13.70
N TYR A 352 0.73 21.20 12.57
CA TYR A 352 0.15 21.76 11.36
C TYR A 352 -0.74 20.77 10.60
N VAL A 353 -0.28 19.54 10.36
CA VAL A 353 -0.97 18.55 9.50
C VAL A 353 -1.55 17.36 10.24
N GLY A 354 -1.03 17.03 11.43
CA GLY A 354 -1.15 15.70 12.04
C GLY A 354 -2.57 15.25 12.37
N ASN A 355 -3.48 16.17 12.71
CA ASN A 355 -4.92 15.87 12.94
C ASN A 355 -5.81 16.10 11.72
N LYS A 356 -5.24 16.60 10.61
CA LYS A 356 -5.96 17.07 9.43
C LYS A 356 -5.81 16.11 8.24
N ALA A 357 -4.62 15.55 8.06
CA ALA A 357 -4.32 14.61 6.98
C ALA A 357 -4.11 13.17 7.50
N SER A 358 -4.24 12.22 6.59
CA SER A 358 -3.71 10.87 6.78
C SER A 358 -2.18 10.94 6.71
N TRP A 359 -1.47 9.99 7.33
CA TRP A 359 -0.02 9.93 7.28
C TRP A 359 0.52 8.52 7.58
N THR A 360 1.72 8.23 7.07
CA THR A 360 2.50 7.02 7.37
C THR A 360 3.90 7.43 7.82
N PHE A 361 4.23 7.19 9.10
CA PHE A 361 5.53 7.56 9.65
C PHE A 361 6.63 6.69 9.04
N TRP A 362 7.72 7.30 8.59
CA TRP A 362 8.93 6.60 8.19
C TRP A 362 9.87 6.48 9.40
N CYS A 363 10.04 5.29 9.97
CA CYS A 363 9.42 4.00 9.64
C CYS A 363 9.22 3.14 10.90
N MET A 364 8.64 1.94 10.77
CA MET A 364 8.62 0.95 11.87
C MET A 364 10.03 0.44 12.18
N ASN A 365 10.83 0.25 11.14
CA ASN A 365 12.15 -0.36 11.16
C ASN A 365 13.18 0.52 11.89
N PRO A 366 14.05 -0.03 12.74
CA PRO A 366 15.13 0.75 13.34
C PRO A 366 16.26 1.10 12.35
N ASN A 367 16.39 0.37 11.25
CA ASN A 367 17.57 0.40 10.38
C ASN A 367 17.49 1.35 9.17
N SER A 368 16.64 2.38 9.21
CA SER A 368 16.81 3.56 8.34
C SER A 368 17.99 4.40 8.88
N GLY A 369 19.00 4.67 8.06
CA GLY A 369 20.24 5.32 8.53
C GLY A 369 20.12 6.80 8.88
N ASP A 370 19.16 7.49 8.27
CA ASP A 370 18.91 8.92 8.37
C ASP A 370 17.73 9.28 9.27
N THR A 371 16.82 8.35 9.55
CA THR A 371 15.70 8.59 10.47
C THR A 371 15.61 7.60 11.62
N GLY A 372 16.18 6.39 11.51
CA GLY A 372 15.86 5.25 12.39
C GLY A 372 14.37 4.89 12.29
N GLY A 373 13.76 4.39 13.37
CA GLY A 373 12.31 4.15 13.35
C GLY A 373 11.63 4.15 14.71
N ILE A 374 10.38 3.69 14.72
CA ILE A 374 9.56 3.49 15.91
C ILE A 374 10.14 2.39 16.79
N LEU A 375 10.75 1.36 16.21
CA LEU A 375 11.52 0.38 16.97
C LEU A 375 12.96 0.85 17.18
N LYS A 376 13.58 0.33 18.23
CA LYS A 376 15.03 0.36 18.45
C LYS A 376 15.72 -0.83 17.78
N ASP A 377 17.04 -0.81 17.74
CA ASP A 377 17.89 -1.80 17.06
C ASP A 377 17.68 -3.25 17.52
N ASP A 378 17.07 -3.47 18.68
CA ASP A 378 16.70 -4.80 19.16
C ASP A 378 15.46 -5.38 18.45
N TRP A 379 14.81 -4.60 17.57
CA TRP A 379 13.57 -4.93 16.86
C TRP A 379 12.39 -5.24 17.79
N VAL A 380 12.41 -4.80 19.04
CA VAL A 380 11.32 -5.02 20.02
C VAL A 380 10.95 -3.73 20.74
N THR A 381 11.95 -3.05 21.28
CA THR A 381 11.74 -1.90 22.14
C THR A 381 11.26 -0.71 21.33
N VAL A 382 10.22 -0.05 21.81
CA VAL A 382 9.69 1.16 21.18
C VAL A 382 10.58 2.35 21.53
N ASN A 383 10.84 3.18 20.54
CA ASN A 383 11.46 4.47 20.68
C ASN A 383 10.45 5.50 21.23
N GLU A 384 10.31 5.51 22.55
CA GLU A 384 9.35 6.39 23.24
C GLU A 384 9.56 7.87 22.92
N ALA A 385 10.79 8.33 22.69
CA ALA A 385 11.04 9.73 22.34
C ALA A 385 10.30 10.12 21.05
N LYS A 386 10.38 9.26 20.01
CA LYS A 386 9.68 9.48 18.74
C LYS A 386 8.18 9.22 18.85
N TYR A 387 7.81 8.07 19.41
CA TYR A 387 6.41 7.63 19.47
C TYR A 387 5.54 8.65 20.23
N ASN A 388 6.04 9.25 21.30
CA ASN A 388 5.29 10.25 22.06
C ASN A 388 5.05 11.57 21.27
N LEU A 389 5.81 11.87 20.22
CA LEU A 389 5.57 13.03 19.35
C LEU A 389 4.40 12.81 18.39
N ILE A 390 4.16 11.57 17.97
CA ILE A 390 3.09 11.23 17.01
C ILE A 390 1.83 10.67 17.68
N ARG A 391 1.95 10.02 18.85
CA ARG A 391 0.83 9.40 19.57
C ARG A 391 -0.39 10.33 19.74
N PRO A 392 -0.25 11.63 20.05
CA PRO A 392 -1.39 12.54 20.16
C PRO A 392 -2.19 12.74 18.86
N TYR A 393 -1.62 12.37 17.71
CA TYR A 393 -2.19 12.56 16.38
C TYR A 393 -2.72 11.26 15.77
N LEU A 394 -2.62 10.12 16.46
CA LEU A 394 -3.20 8.85 15.98
C LEU A 394 -4.70 9.00 15.76
N ALA A 395 -5.21 8.42 14.68
CA ALA A 395 -6.64 8.29 14.48
C ALA A 395 -7.17 7.23 15.44
N ASN A 396 -8.47 7.32 15.78
CA ASN A 396 -9.11 6.21 16.49
C ASN A 396 -8.97 4.95 15.61
N PRO A 397 -8.66 3.79 16.21
CA PRO A 397 -8.56 2.56 15.46
C PRO A 397 -9.87 2.32 14.70
N PRO A 398 -9.81 1.84 13.44
CA PRO A 398 -11.00 1.58 12.64
C PRO A 398 -11.91 0.67 13.45
N GLN A 399 -13.14 1.13 13.67
CA GLN A 399 -14.14 0.29 14.32
C GLN A 399 -14.28 -0.96 13.45
N PRO A 400 -14.16 -2.19 14.00
CA PRO A 400 -14.31 -3.39 13.19
C PRO A 400 -15.66 -3.32 12.48
N THR A 401 -15.63 -3.17 11.16
CA THR A 401 -16.81 -3.36 10.33
C THR A 401 -17.25 -4.79 10.61
N ALA A 402 -18.43 -4.95 11.20
CA ALA A 402 -18.99 -6.25 11.49
C ALA A 402 -18.87 -7.11 10.23
N THR A 403 -18.03 -8.15 10.31
CA THR A 403 -17.99 -9.18 9.28
C THR A 403 -19.42 -9.62 9.08
N PRO A 404 -20.01 -9.52 7.87
CA PRO A 404 -21.37 -9.98 7.66
C PRO A 404 -21.41 -11.43 8.13
N THR A 405 -22.21 -11.69 9.16
CA THR A 405 -22.44 -13.05 9.63
C THR A 405 -22.92 -13.84 8.41
N PRO A 406 -22.30 -14.99 8.06
CA PRO A 406 -22.77 -15.79 6.95
C PRO A 406 -24.24 -16.08 7.21
N THR A 407 -25.11 -15.49 6.40
CA THR A 407 -26.54 -15.72 6.48
C THR A 407 -26.71 -17.18 6.11
N SER A 408 -27.32 -17.97 6.99
CA SER A 408 -27.57 -19.38 6.72
C SER A 408 -28.25 -19.50 5.36
N THR A 409 -27.55 -20.10 4.40
CA THR A 409 -28.09 -20.37 3.07
C THR A 409 -29.44 -21.05 3.23
N PRO A 410 -30.56 -20.45 2.77
CA PRO A 410 -31.86 -21.07 2.91
C PRO A 410 -31.80 -22.42 2.21
N THR A 411 -32.17 -23.48 2.92
CA THR A 411 -32.31 -24.83 2.37
C THR A 411 -33.20 -24.74 1.13
N PRO A 412 -32.75 -25.24 -0.05
CA PRO A 412 -33.55 -25.16 -1.26
C PRO A 412 -34.89 -25.84 -1.01
N THR A 413 -35.97 -25.06 -1.12
CA THR A 413 -37.33 -25.59 -1.12
C THR A 413 -37.52 -26.37 -2.41
N PRO A 414 -38.06 -27.62 -2.38
CA PRO A 414 -38.25 -28.40 -3.60
C PRO A 414 -39.14 -27.63 -4.58
N THR A 415 -38.57 -27.31 -5.75
CA THR A 415 -39.26 -26.65 -6.85
C THR A 415 -40.40 -27.54 -7.35
N PRO A 416 -41.65 -27.04 -7.46
CA PRO A 416 -42.75 -27.83 -8.01
C PRO A 416 -42.49 -28.19 -9.48
N THR A 417 -42.74 -29.46 -9.81
CA THR A 417 -42.60 -30.01 -11.15
C THR A 417 -43.42 -29.20 -12.17
N PRO A 418 -42.81 -28.68 -13.26
CA PRO A 418 -43.55 -27.93 -14.26
C PRO A 418 -44.51 -28.84 -15.02
N THR A 419 -45.73 -28.33 -15.22
CA THR A 419 -46.76 -28.95 -16.07
C THR A 419 -46.38 -28.76 -17.55
N PRO A 420 -46.52 -29.77 -18.42
CA PRO A 420 -46.10 -29.68 -19.82
C PRO A 420 -46.87 -28.59 -20.57
N THR A 421 -46.13 -27.63 -21.13
CA THR A 421 -46.64 -26.60 -22.03
C THR A 421 -46.58 -27.11 -23.48
N PRO A 422 -47.59 -26.86 -24.33
CA PRO A 422 -47.63 -27.37 -25.70
C PRO A 422 -46.47 -26.83 -26.55
N THR A 423 -45.94 -27.74 -27.36
CA THR A 423 -44.78 -27.58 -28.24
C THR A 423 -44.98 -26.47 -29.29
N PRO A 424 -44.11 -25.46 -29.37
CA PRO A 424 -44.10 -24.52 -30.48
C PRO A 424 -43.52 -25.18 -31.74
N THR A 425 -44.13 -24.86 -32.88
CA THR A 425 -43.76 -25.26 -34.23
C THR A 425 -42.34 -24.77 -34.60
N PRO A 426 -41.51 -25.58 -35.28
CA PRO A 426 -40.12 -25.21 -35.56
C PRO A 426 -40.00 -24.06 -36.56
N THR A 427 -39.31 -23.00 -36.14
CA THR A 427 -38.78 -21.94 -36.99
C THR A 427 -37.49 -22.44 -37.66
N PRO A 428 -37.22 -22.13 -38.94
CA PRO A 428 -36.01 -22.59 -39.64
C PRO A 428 -34.74 -22.13 -38.94
N THR A 429 -33.89 -23.10 -38.65
CA THR A 429 -32.56 -22.98 -38.04
C THR A 429 -31.66 -22.05 -38.85
N PRO A 430 -31.05 -21.00 -38.27
CA PRO A 430 -29.97 -20.29 -38.92
C PRO A 430 -28.80 -21.24 -39.14
N THR A 431 -28.28 -21.25 -40.36
CA THR A 431 -27.11 -22.02 -40.76
C THR A 431 -25.95 -21.73 -39.81
N PRO A 432 -25.28 -22.74 -39.23
CA PRO A 432 -24.17 -22.51 -38.31
C PRO A 432 -23.04 -21.80 -39.07
N THR A 433 -22.71 -20.60 -38.61
CA THR A 433 -21.41 -19.99 -38.91
C THR A 433 -20.35 -20.93 -38.36
N ALA A 434 -19.40 -21.32 -39.20
CA ALA A 434 -18.33 -22.23 -38.82
C ALA A 434 -17.66 -21.76 -37.53
N THR A 435 -17.74 -22.59 -36.49
CA THR A 435 -16.82 -22.52 -35.35
C THR A 435 -15.40 -22.49 -35.92
N PRO A 436 -14.53 -21.56 -35.51
CA PRO A 436 -13.13 -21.61 -35.89
C PRO A 436 -12.63 -23.01 -35.54
N THR A 437 -12.11 -23.70 -36.56
CA THR A 437 -11.44 -24.98 -36.35
C THR A 437 -10.33 -24.74 -35.34
N PRO A 438 -10.21 -25.52 -34.25
CA PRO A 438 -9.08 -25.39 -33.35
C PRO A 438 -7.82 -25.43 -34.20
N THR A 439 -7.00 -24.39 -34.09
CA THR A 439 -5.65 -24.39 -34.65
C THR A 439 -5.00 -25.70 -34.22
N PRO A 440 -4.45 -26.50 -35.14
CA PRO A 440 -3.86 -27.78 -34.79
C PRO A 440 -2.82 -27.56 -33.70
N THR A 441 -3.10 -28.11 -32.52
CA THR A 441 -2.14 -28.28 -31.44
C THR A 441 -0.87 -28.89 -32.05
N PRO A 442 0.32 -28.30 -31.86
CA PRO A 442 1.56 -28.90 -32.34
C PRO A 442 1.74 -30.29 -31.71
N SER A 443 1.35 -31.33 -32.43
CA SER A 443 1.50 -32.72 -32.02
C SER A 443 2.98 -33.07 -32.15
N GLY A 444 3.79 -32.70 -31.16
CA GLY A 444 5.24 -32.95 -31.23
C GLY A 444 6.06 -32.65 -29.98
N GLU A 445 5.90 -31.52 -29.30
CA GLU A 445 6.90 -31.08 -28.31
C GLU A 445 6.31 -30.42 -27.05
N TYR A 446 5.33 -31.07 -26.42
CA TYR A 446 5.03 -30.71 -25.03
C TYR A 446 6.15 -31.22 -24.12
N THR A 447 6.90 -30.31 -23.53
CA THR A 447 7.91 -30.63 -22.52
C THR A 447 7.23 -30.92 -21.19
N GLU A 448 7.48 -32.10 -20.62
CA GLU A 448 6.88 -32.46 -19.33
C GLU A 448 7.60 -31.72 -18.20
N ILE A 449 6.82 -31.01 -17.37
CA ILE A 449 7.31 -30.23 -16.24
C ILE A 449 6.84 -30.85 -14.91
N THR A 450 7.66 -30.70 -13.87
CA THR A 450 7.31 -31.05 -12.50
C THR A 450 6.95 -29.80 -11.71
N LEU A 451 6.02 -29.91 -10.77
CA LEU A 451 5.59 -28.82 -9.90
C LEU A 451 6.35 -28.83 -8.56
N PRO A 452 6.68 -27.65 -8.01
CA PRO A 452 6.37 -26.32 -8.53
C PRO A 452 7.20 -25.97 -9.77
N PHE A 453 6.61 -25.22 -10.69
CA PHE A 453 7.23 -24.77 -11.94
C PHE A 453 7.08 -23.26 -12.09
N THR A 454 8.18 -22.59 -12.42
CA THR A 454 8.19 -21.16 -12.70
C THR A 454 8.99 -20.91 -13.96
N TYR A 455 8.51 -20.00 -14.81
CA TYR A 455 9.23 -19.55 -15.99
C TYR A 455 9.09 -18.04 -16.20
N ASP A 456 10.25 -17.38 -16.34
CA ASP A 456 10.41 -15.98 -16.68
C ASP A 456 11.02 -15.86 -18.08
N GLY A 457 10.38 -15.12 -18.98
CA GLY A 457 10.96 -14.86 -20.29
C GLY A 457 9.97 -14.44 -21.37
N GLY A 458 10.51 -14.12 -22.54
CA GLY A 458 9.74 -14.00 -23.77
C GLY A 458 9.84 -15.28 -24.58
N GLY A 459 8.86 -15.54 -25.44
CA GLY A 459 8.85 -16.70 -26.31
C GLY A 459 7.53 -17.44 -26.31
N GLU A 460 7.51 -18.59 -26.98
CA GLU A 460 6.34 -19.45 -27.09
C GLU A 460 6.74 -20.88 -26.71
N TYR A 461 6.08 -21.43 -25.69
CA TYR A 461 6.44 -22.70 -25.08
C TYR A 461 5.21 -23.58 -24.88
N TYR A 462 5.42 -24.88 -24.97
CA TYR A 462 4.39 -25.89 -24.80
C TYR A 462 4.85 -26.85 -23.70
N TRP A 463 4.15 -26.84 -22.56
CA TRP A 463 4.44 -27.71 -21.42
C TRP A 463 3.28 -28.62 -21.08
N LYS A 464 3.56 -29.74 -20.43
CA LYS A 464 2.50 -30.58 -19.86
C LYS A 464 2.85 -31.05 -18.46
N THR A 465 1.84 -31.24 -17.63
CA THR A 465 1.99 -31.88 -16.32
C THR A 465 0.75 -32.70 -15.98
N HIS A 466 0.92 -33.64 -15.05
CA HIS A 466 -0.15 -34.45 -14.47
C HIS A 466 -0.28 -34.20 -12.96
N GLN A 467 0.32 -33.11 -12.46
CA GLN A 467 0.53 -32.87 -11.02
C GLN A 467 -0.35 -31.77 -10.43
N PHE A 468 -1.32 -31.23 -11.17
CA PHE A 468 -2.25 -30.24 -10.61
C PHE A 468 -3.08 -30.87 -9.49
N SER A 469 -3.28 -30.13 -8.40
CA SER A 469 -4.18 -30.54 -7.34
C SER A 469 -5.62 -30.57 -7.83
N THR A 470 -6.33 -31.65 -7.52
CA THR A 470 -7.76 -31.82 -7.85
C THR A 470 -8.64 -31.83 -6.61
N ASP A 471 -8.06 -31.63 -5.41
CA ASP A 471 -8.82 -31.48 -4.18
C ASP A 471 -9.54 -30.12 -4.20
N PRO A 472 -10.89 -30.08 -4.18
CA PRO A 472 -11.64 -28.82 -4.19
C PRO A 472 -11.41 -27.95 -2.95
N ASN A 473 -10.72 -28.47 -1.91
CA ASN A 473 -10.38 -27.72 -0.71
C ASN A 473 -8.91 -27.27 -0.68
N ASP A 474 -8.11 -27.61 -1.69
CA ASP A 474 -6.71 -27.20 -1.78
C ASP A 474 -6.60 -25.86 -2.51
N TRP A 475 -6.65 -24.78 -1.72
CA TRP A 475 -6.46 -23.40 -2.17
C TRP A 475 -4.99 -22.96 -2.13
N SER A 476 -4.09 -23.83 -1.65
CA SER A 476 -2.66 -23.54 -1.58
C SER A 476 -1.94 -23.76 -2.92
N ARG A 477 -2.61 -24.43 -3.87
CA ARG A 477 -2.08 -24.79 -5.19
C ARG A 477 -2.75 -23.97 -6.28
N TYR A 478 -1.95 -23.35 -7.14
CA TYR A 478 -2.45 -22.38 -8.11
C TYR A 478 -1.64 -22.34 -9.41
N VAL A 479 -2.25 -21.78 -10.44
CA VAL A 479 -1.57 -21.22 -11.60
C VAL A 479 -1.72 -19.72 -11.50
N ASN A 480 -0.63 -19.00 -11.64
CA ASN A 480 -0.64 -17.55 -11.73
C ASN A 480 0.29 -17.15 -12.87
N SER A 481 -0.13 -16.16 -13.64
CA SER A 481 0.68 -15.62 -14.72
C SER A 481 0.49 -14.14 -14.87
N TRP A 482 1.46 -13.49 -15.51
CA TRP A 482 1.41 -12.09 -15.84
C TRP A 482 2.33 -11.79 -17.02
N ASN A 483 2.06 -10.68 -17.70
CA ASN A 483 2.84 -10.19 -18.84
C ASN A 483 2.90 -11.17 -20.02
N LEU A 484 1.87 -12.02 -20.18
CA LEU A 484 1.76 -13.01 -21.26
C LEU A 484 0.82 -12.52 -22.38
N ASP A 485 1.17 -12.88 -23.62
CA ASP A 485 0.26 -12.81 -24.77
C ASP A 485 -0.81 -13.90 -24.68
N LEU A 486 -0.43 -15.07 -24.14
CA LEU A 486 -1.31 -16.22 -23.94
C LEU A 486 -0.78 -17.13 -22.82
N LEU A 487 -1.68 -17.56 -21.94
CA LEU A 487 -1.54 -18.79 -21.18
C LEU A 487 -2.80 -19.63 -21.37
N GLU A 488 -2.76 -20.57 -22.31
CA GLU A 488 -3.86 -21.49 -22.52
C GLU A 488 -3.58 -22.80 -21.80
N ILE A 489 -4.53 -23.32 -21.03
CA ILE A 489 -4.45 -24.65 -20.42
C ILE A 489 -5.63 -25.47 -20.90
N ASN A 490 -5.36 -26.57 -21.60
CA ASN A 490 -6.38 -27.47 -22.17
C ASN A 490 -7.43 -26.74 -23.03
N GLY A 491 -7.02 -25.74 -23.82
CA GLY A 491 -7.93 -24.97 -24.67
C GLY A 491 -8.70 -23.86 -23.95
N THR A 492 -8.44 -23.62 -22.66
CA THR A 492 -9.03 -22.52 -21.89
C THR A 492 -7.99 -21.46 -21.59
N ASP A 493 -8.35 -20.20 -21.81
CA ASP A 493 -7.48 -19.05 -21.60
C ASP A 493 -7.40 -18.68 -20.10
N TYR A 494 -6.19 -18.72 -19.56
CA TYR A 494 -5.80 -18.31 -18.20
C TYR A 494 -4.70 -17.23 -18.24
N THR A 495 -4.66 -16.44 -19.32
CA THR A 495 -3.69 -15.38 -19.51
C THR A 495 -3.80 -14.33 -18.42
N ASN A 496 -2.70 -14.09 -17.72
CA ASN A 496 -2.53 -13.01 -16.76
C ASN A 496 -3.51 -13.06 -15.56
N VAL A 497 -3.96 -14.26 -15.17
CA VAL A 497 -4.85 -14.46 -14.02
C VAL A 497 -4.22 -15.39 -12.99
N TRP A 498 -4.68 -15.22 -11.74
CA TRP A 498 -4.55 -16.22 -10.70
C TRP A 498 -5.75 -17.16 -10.73
N VAL A 499 -5.52 -18.46 -10.66
CA VAL A 499 -6.57 -19.48 -10.58
C VAL A 499 -6.09 -20.67 -9.75
N ALA A 500 -6.93 -21.16 -8.83
CA ALA A 500 -6.63 -22.34 -8.05
C ALA A 500 -6.60 -23.58 -8.96
N GLN A 501 -5.62 -24.48 -8.77
CA GLN A 501 -5.42 -25.63 -9.67
C GLN A 501 -6.66 -26.53 -9.77
N HIS A 502 -7.38 -26.72 -8.68
CA HIS A 502 -8.58 -27.56 -8.63
C HIS A 502 -9.74 -27.01 -9.48
N GLN A 503 -9.65 -25.75 -9.94
CA GLN A 503 -10.62 -25.11 -10.83
C GLN A 503 -10.29 -25.32 -12.31
N ILE A 504 -9.11 -25.87 -12.63
CA ILE A 504 -8.64 -26.10 -13.99
C ILE A 504 -8.87 -27.57 -14.33
N PRO A 505 -9.80 -27.89 -15.25
CA PRO A 505 -10.09 -29.28 -15.59
C PRO A 505 -8.92 -29.94 -16.33
N ALA A 506 -8.59 -31.17 -15.94
CA ALA A 506 -7.67 -32.02 -16.68
C ALA A 506 -8.24 -32.41 -18.05
N ALA A 507 -7.36 -32.66 -19.02
CA ALA A 507 -7.73 -33.31 -20.25
C ALA A 507 -8.13 -34.77 -20.00
N SER A 508 -8.76 -35.42 -20.98
CA SER A 508 -9.28 -36.78 -20.85
C SER A 508 -8.23 -37.84 -20.53
N ASP A 509 -6.96 -37.56 -20.78
CA ASP A 509 -5.80 -38.41 -20.48
C ASP A 509 -5.14 -38.09 -19.13
N GLY A 510 -5.70 -37.16 -18.35
CA GLY A 510 -5.21 -36.76 -17.03
C GLY A 510 -4.11 -35.70 -17.04
N TYR A 511 -3.81 -35.10 -18.20
CA TYR A 511 -2.80 -34.04 -18.33
C TYR A 511 -3.40 -32.64 -18.39
N TRP A 512 -2.58 -31.66 -18.01
CA TRP A 512 -2.77 -30.24 -18.30
C TRP A 512 -1.74 -29.83 -19.33
N TYR A 513 -2.21 -29.54 -20.54
CA TYR A 513 -1.41 -29.04 -21.66
C TYR A 513 -1.42 -27.52 -21.62
N ILE A 514 -0.26 -26.94 -21.36
CA ILE A 514 -0.04 -25.53 -21.15
C ILE A 514 0.63 -24.96 -22.40
N HIS A 515 0.00 -23.97 -23.02
CA HIS A 515 0.57 -23.16 -24.07
C HIS A 515 0.85 -21.76 -23.51
N TYR A 516 2.12 -21.47 -23.37
CA TYR A 516 2.63 -20.19 -22.94
C TYR A 516 3.08 -19.38 -24.13
N LYS A 517 2.75 -18.10 -24.15
CA LYS A 517 3.29 -17.14 -25.11
C LYS A 517 3.47 -15.79 -24.45
N SER A 518 4.63 -15.18 -24.66
CA SER A 518 4.92 -13.81 -24.27
C SER A 518 5.74 -13.11 -25.35
N GLY A 519 5.29 -11.94 -25.78
CA GLY A 519 6.04 -11.05 -26.66
C GLY A 519 7.12 -10.25 -25.95
N VAL A 520 7.16 -10.29 -24.61
CA VAL A 520 8.05 -9.49 -23.77
C VAL A 520 8.98 -10.37 -22.94
N SER A 521 10.21 -9.91 -22.69
CA SER A 521 11.22 -10.70 -21.97
C SER A 521 10.93 -10.89 -20.48
N TRP A 522 9.87 -10.25 -19.98
CA TRP A 522 9.41 -10.27 -18.58
C TRP A 522 8.03 -10.92 -18.43
N GLY A 523 7.63 -11.77 -19.38
CA GLY A 523 6.50 -12.68 -19.23
C GLY A 523 6.76 -13.67 -18.09
N HIS A 524 5.76 -13.95 -17.28
CA HIS A 524 5.90 -14.88 -16.15
C HIS A 524 4.74 -15.86 -16.06
N VAL A 525 5.07 -17.09 -15.68
CA VAL A 525 4.11 -18.06 -15.16
C VAL A 525 4.69 -18.77 -13.94
N GLU A 526 3.89 -18.89 -12.88
CA GLU A 526 4.14 -19.75 -11.74
C GLU A 526 3.00 -20.76 -11.59
N ILE A 527 3.38 -22.02 -11.36
CA ILE A 527 2.48 -23.13 -11.17
C ILE A 527 2.94 -23.86 -9.91
N LYS A 528 2.20 -23.70 -8.82
CA LYS A 528 2.57 -24.22 -7.50
C LYS A 528 1.67 -25.31 -7.02
#